data_AF-A0A8S2YFB3-F1
#
_entry.id   AF-A0A8S2YFB3-F1
#
_cell.length_a   1.000
_cell.length_b   1.000
_cell.length_c   1.000
_cell.angle_alpha   90.00
_cell.angle_beta   90.00
_cell.angle_gamma   90.00
#
_symmetry.space_group_name_H-M   'P 1'
#
loop_
_entity.id
_entity.type
_entity.pdbx_description
1 polymer ?
#
loop_
_entity_poly.entity_id
_entity_poly.type
_entity_poly.pdbx_seq_one_letter_code
_entity_poly.pdbx_strand_id
1 'polypeptide(L)' 'IDVEQILLDNGCDLFIKDKSGNIPLHNVFVDKNVGDDPVELCVLISKAMKYKSLDTENNEGNTPLHLAVVSTRCE' A
#
# COMPACT_ATOMS: atom_id res chain seq x y z
N ILE A 1 -5.62 17.40 -7.78
CA ILE A 1 -4.16 17.20 -7.83
C ILE A 1 -3.92 16.18 -6.76
N ASP A 2 -3.60 14.99 -7.21
CA ASP A 2 -3.70 13.81 -6.38
C ASP A 2 -2.33 13.65 -5.74
N VAL A 3 -2.30 13.70 -4.41
CA VAL A 3 -1.07 13.86 -3.62
C VAL A 3 -0.14 12.67 -3.86
N GLU A 4 -0.71 11.49 -4.03
CA GLU A 4 -0.04 10.26 -4.41
C GLU A 4 0.74 10.39 -5.72
N GLN A 5 0.18 11.04 -6.75
CA GLN A 5 0.87 11.21 -8.03
C GLN A 5 2.06 12.16 -7.90
N ILE A 6 1.93 13.25 -7.13
CA ILE A 6 3.06 14.15 -6.84
C ILE A 6 4.19 13.38 -6.18
N LEU A 7 3.88 12.55 -5.17
CA LEU A 7 4.89 11.79 -4.43
C LEU A 7 5.61 10.78 -5.32
N LEU A 8 4.86 10.11 -6.20
CA LEU A 8 5.42 9.18 -7.18
C LEU A 8 6.34 9.89 -8.19
N ASP A 9 5.91 11.04 -8.71
CA ASP A 9 6.68 11.83 -9.68
C ASP A 9 7.98 12.38 -9.06
N ASN A 10 8.02 12.58 -7.75
CA ASN A 10 9.22 12.99 -7.01
C ASN A 10 10.15 11.83 -6.62
N GLY A 11 9.88 10.60 -7.08
CA GLY A 11 10.76 9.46 -6.85
C GLY A 11 10.70 8.90 -5.43
N CYS A 12 9.54 8.94 -4.79
CA CYS A 12 9.31 8.28 -3.50
C CYS A 12 9.71 6.80 -3.54
N ASP A 13 10.38 6.32 -2.49
CA ASP A 13 10.78 4.92 -2.36
C ASP A 13 9.62 4.08 -1.77
N LEU A 14 9.02 3.27 -2.63
CA LEU A 14 7.88 2.40 -2.32
C LEU A 14 8.26 1.10 -1.60
N PHE A 15 9.55 0.87 -1.34
CA PHE A 15 10.04 -0.32 -0.63
C PHE A 15 10.49 -0.01 0.80
N ILE A 16 10.39 1.25 1.24
CA ILE A 16 10.66 1.63 2.62
C ILE A 16 9.65 0.95 3.54
N LYS A 17 10.18 0.32 4.59
CA LYS A 17 9.38 -0.27 5.66
C LYS A 17 9.23 0.71 6.81
N ASP A 18 8.02 0.82 7.34
CA ASP A 18 7.77 1.52 8.60
C ASP A 18 8.19 0.68 9.82
N LYS A 19 7.84 1.14 11.02
CA LYS A 19 8.16 0.45 12.30
C LYS A 19 7.51 -0.93 12.42
N SER A 20 6.41 -1.18 11.71
CA SER A 20 5.69 -2.45 11.67
C SER A 20 6.17 -3.35 10.54
N GLY A 21 7.18 -2.92 9.76
CA GLY A 21 7.66 -3.65 8.60
C GLY A 21 6.79 -3.46 7.35
N ASN A 22 5.78 -2.57 7.41
CA ASN A 22 4.86 -2.33 6.31
C ASN A 22 5.52 -1.45 5.25
N ILE A 23 5.48 -1.89 4.00
CA ILE A 23 5.64 -1.01 2.83
C ILE A 23 4.34 -0.23 2.55
N PRO A 24 4.36 0.89 1.80
CA PRO A 24 3.16 1.67 1.50
C PRO A 24 1.95 0.84 1.04
N LEU A 25 2.18 -0.22 0.25
CA LEU A 25 1.13 -1.10 -0.25
C LEU A 25 0.35 -1.83 0.87
N HIS A 26 0.97 -2.13 2.01
CA HIS A 26 0.26 -2.69 3.18
C HIS A 26 -0.78 -1.73 3.73
N ASN A 27 -0.45 -0.44 3.76
CA ASN A 27 -1.23 0.57 4.45
C ASN A 27 -2.45 1.03 3.63
N VAL A 28 -2.48 0.74 2.32
CA VAL A 28 -3.60 1.07 1.41
C VAL A 28 -4.94 0.58 1.94
N PHE A 29 -4.98 -0.59 2.59
CA PHE A 29 -6.21 -1.19 3.08
C PHE A 29 -6.44 -0.99 4.58
N VAL A 30 -5.48 -0.39 5.30
CA VAL A 30 -5.54 -0.28 6.77
C VAL A 30 -6.15 1.06 7.19
N ASP A 31 -5.88 2.13 6.44
CA ASP A 31 -6.37 3.47 6.77
C ASP A 31 -7.69 3.79 6.04
N LYS A 32 -8.78 3.82 6.79
CA LYS A 32 -10.13 4.14 6.28
C LYS A 32 -10.37 5.64 6.11
N ASN A 33 -9.39 6.49 6.43
CA ASN A 33 -9.54 7.94 6.39
C ASN A 33 -9.23 8.56 5.02
N VAL A 34 -8.78 7.74 4.06
CA VAL A 34 -8.58 8.19 2.69
C VAL A 34 -9.92 8.07 1.99
N GLY A 35 -10.51 9.20 1.56
CA GLY A 35 -11.76 9.20 0.80
C GLY A 35 -11.64 8.60 -0.60
N ASP A 36 -10.46 8.09 -0.95
CA ASP A 36 -10.11 7.49 -2.23
C ASP A 36 -10.34 5.98 -2.21
N ASP A 37 -10.67 5.41 -3.36
CA ASP A 37 -10.85 3.96 -3.52
C ASP A 37 -9.50 3.25 -3.25
N PRO A 38 -9.40 2.40 -2.21
CA PRO A 38 -8.15 1.68 -1.92
C PRO A 38 -7.70 0.79 -3.09
N VAL A 39 -8.61 0.35 -3.95
CA VAL A 39 -8.26 -0.42 -5.15
C VAL A 39 -7.52 0.46 -6.16
N GLU A 40 -7.93 1.71 -6.34
CA GLU A 40 -7.27 2.65 -7.26
C GLU A 40 -5.84 2.95 -6.79
N LEU A 41 -5.68 3.26 -5.50
CA LEU A 41 -4.38 3.51 -4.90
C LEU A 41 -3.46 2.27 -4.96
N CYS A 42 -4.02 1.08 -4.72
CA CYS A 42 -3.30 -0.19 -4.86
C CYS A 42 -2.78 -0.40 -6.29
N VAL A 43 -3.62 -0.15 -7.30
CA VAL A 43 -3.23 -0.28 -8.72
C VAL A 43 -2.16 0.73 -9.08
N LEU A 44 -2.28 1.98 -8.63
CA LEU A 44 -1.31 3.04 -8.89
C LEU A 44 0.06 2.70 -8.31
N ILE A 45 0.12 2.36 -7.02
CA ILE A 45 1.36 2.00 -6.32
C ILE A 45 1.97 0.74 -6.96
N SER A 46 1.17 -0.29 -7.25
CA SER A 46 1.66 -1.53 -7.87
C SER A 46 2.29 -1.29 -9.24
N LYS A 47 1.70 -0.40 -10.06
CA LYS A 47 2.29 0.02 -11.34
C LYS A 47 3.61 0.76 -11.13
N ALA A 48 3.68 1.69 -10.19
CA ALA A 48 4.90 2.43 -9.88
C ALA A 48 6.03 1.53 -9.36
N MET A 49 5.69 0.49 -8.58
CA MET A 49 6.61 -0.57 -8.14
C MET A 49 7.03 -1.52 -9.27
N LYS A 50 6.44 -1.39 -10.47
CA LYS A 50 6.60 -2.32 -11.59
C LYS A 50 6.28 -3.77 -11.19
N TYR A 51 5.27 -3.94 -10.32
CA TYR A 51 4.82 -5.23 -9.80
C TYR A 51 5.90 -6.06 -9.09
N LYS A 52 6.94 -5.40 -8.55
CA LYS A 52 7.99 -6.07 -7.75
C LYS A 52 7.61 -6.06 -6.27
N SER A 53 7.93 -7.13 -5.57
CA SER A 53 7.83 -7.23 -4.10
C SER A 53 6.43 -6.96 -3.54
N LEU A 54 5.38 -7.32 -4.29
CA LEU A 54 3.99 -7.20 -3.85
C LEU A 54 3.65 -8.17 -2.72
N ASP A 55 4.46 -9.20 -2.54
CA ASP A 55 4.41 -10.25 -1.53
C ASP A 55 5.35 -9.97 -0.34
N THR A 56 5.86 -8.74 -0.22
CA THR A 56 6.72 -8.37 0.92
C THR A 56 5.97 -8.60 2.23
N GLU A 57 6.54 -9.39 3.12
CA GLU A 57 6.01 -9.58 4.46
C GLU A 57 6.43 -8.43 5.39
N ASN A 58 5.47 -8.01 6.23
CA ASN A 58 5.71 -7.14 7.37
C ASN A 58 6.25 -7.94 8.59
N ASN A 59 6.40 -7.29 9.74
CA ASN A 59 6.97 -7.92 10.94
C ASN A 59 6.07 -9.02 11.54
N GLU A 60 4.79 -9.08 11.15
CA GLU A 60 3.84 -10.11 11.55
C GLU A 60 3.75 -11.27 10.54
N GLY A 61 4.54 -11.25 9.46
CA GLY A 61 4.43 -12.20 8.35
C GLY A 61 3.24 -11.93 7.42
N ASN A 62 2.59 -10.77 7.55
CA ASN A 62 1.47 -10.39 6.71
C ASN A 62 1.97 -9.73 5.42
N THR A 63 1.41 -10.13 4.27
CA THR A 63 1.60 -9.44 2.99
C THR A 63 0.54 -8.35 2.84
N PRO A 64 0.68 -7.42 1.88
CA PRO A 64 -0.37 -6.45 1.58
C PRO A 64 -1.73 -7.11 1.29
N LEU A 65 -1.71 -8.29 0.64
CA LEU A 65 -2.93 -9.05 0.37
C LEU A 65 -3.55 -9.65 1.65
N HIS A 66 -2.73 -10.12 2.60
CA HIS A 66 -3.25 -10.56 3.90
C HIS A 66 -4.02 -9.44 4.59
N LEU A 67 -3.48 -8.21 4.59
CA LEU A 67 -4.16 -7.06 5.18
C LEU A 67 -5.42 -6.68 4.40
N ALA A 68 -5.40 -6.70 3.06
CA ALA A 68 -6.58 -6.41 2.25
C ALA A 68 -7.79 -7.30 2.60
N VAL A 69 -7.55 -8.59 2.82
CA VAL A 69 -8.60 -9.56 3.20
C VAL A 69 -9.09 -9.34 4.62
N VAL A 70 -8.21 -8.97 5.56
CA VAL A 70 -8.61 -8.69 6.95
C VAL A 70 -9.43 -7.40 7.01
N SER A 71 -9.02 -6.35 6.30
CA SER A 71 -9.68 -5.05 6.29
C SER A 71 -11.08 -5.06 5.70
N THR A 72 -11.30 -5.86 4.65
CA THR A 72 -12.61 -5.99 3.96
C THR A 72 -13.65 -6.76 4.78
N ARG A 73 -13.26 -7.51 5.81
CA ARG A 73 -14.19 -8.27 6.67
C ARG A 73 -14.78 -7.45 7.82
N CYS A 74 -14.41 -6.18 7.95
CA CYS A 74 -14.99 -5.24 8.91
C CYS A 74 -15.97 -4.24 8.25
N GLU A 75 -16.54 -4.61 7.09
CA GLU A 75 -17.68 -3.92 6.46
C GLU A 75 -19.01 -4.58 6.83
#